data_AF-A0A151F1E3-F1
#
_entry.id   AF-A0A151F1E3-F1
#
_cell.length_a   1.000
_cell.length_b   1.000
_cell.length_c   1.000
_cell.angle_alpha   90.00
_cell.angle_beta   90.00
_cell.angle_gamma   90.00
#
_symmetry.space_group_name_H-M   'P 1'
#
loop_
_entity.id
_entity.type
_entity.pdbx_description
1 polymer ?
#
loop_
_entity_poly.entity_id
_entity_poly.type
_entity_poly.pdbx_seq_one_letter_code
_entity_poly.pdbx_strand_id
1 'polypeptide(L)'
;MLSVSSMDGYRTGIVTWNKKSAPIPNLVTIKGDVLYLKDITVERPTLYKKSAKTDLKTLSLLRIPYTTPKNIALKFTEKNLQFLSQKAHACPVYLSKYRTLNEKFLSQLPYHDLFFLFCPEERRLLSAIFYLRRKYPQSLLFTEAEPEEIPILLHAGIDLFDYTKKNEKALNQFLEIPTKEYLEKECNTTVRTKRLLRLLYREFYTETEVYTAFKKKKELYISTDALYRPEVKRFRQRIRERYTPHFNIIVLLPCSAKKPYRKSRSHRLFKTAIPRNACITELVLTSPLGVVPRELEDYVNYDIPVTGHWSQEEITETASLLQDVIIKVKDPVVYAHLPKEYLRICEELPFETITTVSDTPLSKKSLQNLSSHLQGTPKSKTPSLERKMRAVSEFLFAEDIFPETITVKGRRTKLIASDKLLARYAADLSLTEAGANRLTRYCITIDFDLKGDVFSPGVITADKSIRPGEQVVIKRDRAVGTGRAVIPGTLMTTMDRGIAVKVRKRFHHAGENHC
;
A
#
# COMPACT_ATOMS: atom_id res chain seq x y z
N MET A 1 -3.35 -11.70 23.31
CA MET A 1 -4.10 -11.56 22.03
C MET A 1 -4.06 -10.12 21.52
N LEU A 2 -3.76 -9.95 20.24
CA LEU A 2 -3.64 -8.65 19.57
C LEU A 2 -4.92 -8.31 18.79
N SER A 3 -5.44 -7.09 18.98
CA SER A 3 -6.55 -6.53 18.21
C SER A 3 -6.07 -5.30 17.42
N VAL A 4 -5.92 -5.45 16.11
CA VAL A 4 -5.52 -4.35 15.20
C VAL A 4 -6.71 -3.44 14.89
N SER A 5 -6.49 -2.13 14.91
CA SER A 5 -7.49 -1.09 14.62
C SER A 5 -7.18 -0.26 13.37
N SER A 6 -5.91 -0.19 12.96
CA SER A 6 -5.47 0.44 11.70
C SER A 6 -4.18 -0.16 11.18
N MET A 7 -3.96 -0.06 9.86
CA MET A 7 -2.73 -0.47 9.22
C MET A 7 -2.36 0.44 8.03
N ASP A 8 -1.10 0.89 7.98
CA ASP A 8 -0.48 1.57 6.83
C ASP A 8 1.05 1.49 6.92
N GLY A 9 1.62 0.33 6.58
CA GLY A 9 3.04 0.01 6.78
C GLY A 9 3.39 -0.33 8.23
N TYR A 10 2.82 0.40 9.19
CA TYR A 10 2.78 0.04 10.60
C TYR A 10 1.36 -0.32 11.02
N ARG A 11 1.19 -0.89 12.22
CA ARG A 11 -0.13 -1.23 12.77
C ARG A 11 -0.36 -0.56 14.12
N THR A 12 -1.60 -0.16 14.37
CA THR A 12 -2.03 0.27 15.69
C THR A 12 -3.10 -0.67 16.22
N GLY A 13 -3.22 -0.75 17.54
CA GLY A 13 -4.15 -1.66 18.17
C GLY A 13 -3.95 -1.77 19.65
N ILE A 14 -4.54 -2.82 20.23
CA ILE A 14 -4.44 -3.13 21.65
C ILE A 14 -4.01 -4.59 21.77
N VAL A 15 -2.97 -4.84 22.57
CA VAL A 15 -2.66 -6.19 23.07
C VAL A 15 -3.32 -6.38 24.43
N THR A 16 -3.93 -7.54 24.64
CA THR A 16 -4.53 -7.93 25.92
C THR A 16 -3.92 -9.24 26.40
N TRP A 17 -3.53 -9.28 27.68
CA TRP A 17 -3.01 -10.45 28.39
C TRP A 17 -3.59 -10.51 29.80
N ASN A 18 -4.27 -11.60 30.19
CA ASN A 18 -4.85 -11.78 31.53
C ASN A 18 -5.61 -10.53 32.07
N LYS A 19 -6.52 -9.98 31.27
CA LYS A 19 -7.31 -8.74 31.54
C LYS A 19 -6.51 -7.43 31.54
N LYS A 20 -5.18 -7.47 31.48
CA LYS A 20 -4.33 -6.28 31.28
C LYS A 20 -4.26 -5.95 29.81
N SER A 21 -4.19 -4.66 29.46
CA SER A 21 -4.13 -4.23 28.07
C SER A 21 -3.11 -3.10 27.88
N ALA A 22 -2.48 -3.08 26.71
CA ALA A 22 -1.58 -2.00 26.31
C ALA A 22 -1.80 -1.65 24.83
N PRO A 23 -1.75 -0.36 24.46
CA PRO A 23 -1.79 0.03 23.06
C PRO A 23 -0.48 -0.35 22.37
N ILE A 24 -0.54 -0.59 21.06
CA ILE A 24 0.63 -0.70 20.19
C ILE A 24 0.54 0.32 19.03
N PRO A 25 1.67 0.82 18.52
CA PRO A 25 3.04 0.58 19.03
C PRO A 25 3.29 1.23 20.40
N ASN A 26 4.32 0.76 21.11
CA ASN A 26 4.63 1.27 22.45
C ASN A 26 6.09 1.08 22.86
N LEU A 27 6.44 1.65 24.00
CA LEU A 27 7.75 1.48 24.63
C LEU A 27 7.68 0.52 25.81
N VAL A 28 8.80 -0.15 26.06
CA VAL A 28 8.97 -1.13 27.12
C VAL A 28 10.05 -0.64 28.07
N THR A 29 9.70 -0.43 29.33
CA THR A 29 10.66 -0.05 30.37
C THR A 29 11.38 -1.28 30.92
N ILE A 30 12.71 -1.23 30.98
CA ILE A 30 13.52 -2.32 31.53
C ILE A 30 13.86 -2.01 32.99
N LYS A 31 13.50 -2.89 33.92
CA LYS A 31 13.95 -2.81 35.32
C LYS A 31 14.44 -4.19 35.77
N GLY A 32 15.76 -4.32 35.91
CA GLY A 32 16.41 -5.60 36.23
C GLY A 32 16.08 -6.68 35.20
N ASP A 33 15.39 -7.73 35.65
CA ASP A 33 14.99 -8.90 34.86
C ASP A 33 13.58 -8.80 34.26
N VAL A 34 12.91 -7.67 34.46
CA VAL A 34 11.52 -7.47 34.03
C VAL A 34 11.41 -6.32 33.04
N LEU A 35 10.65 -6.58 31.99
CA LEU A 35 10.23 -5.64 30.96
C LEU A 35 8.77 -5.25 31.22
N TYR A 36 8.47 -3.95 31.23
CA TYR A 36 7.14 -3.42 31.52
C TYR A 36 6.55 -2.79 30.27
N LEU A 37 5.49 -3.41 29.73
CA LEU A 37 4.61 -2.84 28.72
C LEU A 37 3.33 -2.39 29.41
N LYS A 38 3.31 -1.15 29.90
CA LYS A 38 2.30 -0.69 30.87
C LYS A 38 2.24 -1.67 32.05
N ASP A 39 1.08 -2.29 32.30
CA ASP A 39 0.88 -3.23 33.41
C ASP A 39 1.28 -4.68 33.05
N ILE A 40 1.55 -4.96 31.77
CA ILE A 40 1.96 -6.27 31.29
C ILE A 40 3.46 -6.43 31.53
N THR A 41 3.83 -7.46 32.29
CA THR A 41 5.22 -7.76 32.63
C THR A 41 5.75 -8.93 31.82
N VAL A 42 6.91 -8.75 31.19
CA VAL A 42 7.58 -9.78 30.40
C VAL A 42 8.94 -10.07 31.03
N GLU A 43 9.28 -11.34 31.10
CA GLU A 43 10.61 -11.75 31.54
C GLU A 43 11.67 -11.32 30.51
N ARG A 44 12.74 -10.64 30.95
CA ARG A 44 13.80 -10.18 30.05
C ARG A 44 14.52 -11.37 29.38
N PRO A 45 14.91 -11.32 28.09
CA PRO A 45 15.65 -12.39 27.43
C PRO A 45 17.12 -12.46 27.88
N THR A 46 17.38 -12.94 29.10
CA THR A 46 18.73 -13.23 29.63
C THR A 46 18.95 -14.73 29.84
N LEU A 47 20.23 -15.12 29.93
CA LEU A 47 20.67 -16.51 30.02
C LEU A 47 20.65 -17.10 31.43
N TYR A 48 20.70 -16.28 32.47
CA TYR A 48 20.68 -16.74 33.85
C TYR A 48 19.25 -16.98 34.36
N LYS A 49 19.13 -17.79 35.40
CA LYS A 49 17.85 -18.07 36.06
C LYS A 49 17.32 -16.80 36.73
N LYS A 50 16.09 -16.42 36.42
CA LYS A 50 15.43 -15.23 36.97
C LYS A 50 14.44 -15.65 38.03
N SER A 51 14.36 -14.89 39.12
CA SER A 51 13.42 -15.11 40.23
C SER A 51 12.10 -14.34 40.06
N ALA A 52 12.01 -13.44 39.06
CA ALA A 52 10.86 -12.56 38.90
C ALA A 52 9.59 -13.30 38.44
N LYS A 53 8.48 -13.05 39.15
CA LYS A 53 7.13 -13.47 38.74
C LYS A 53 6.60 -12.48 37.72
N THR A 54 6.51 -12.90 36.46
CA THR A 54 6.07 -12.08 35.32
C THR A 54 4.85 -12.69 34.65
N ASP A 55 4.07 -11.87 33.94
CA ASP A 55 2.89 -12.31 33.19
C ASP A 55 3.28 -13.18 31.99
N LEU A 56 4.36 -12.81 31.29
CA LEU A 56 4.93 -13.54 30.16
C LEU A 56 6.33 -14.07 30.52
N LYS A 57 6.61 -15.29 30.05
CA LYS A 57 7.87 -16.02 30.26
C LYS A 57 8.61 -16.11 28.95
N THR A 58 9.93 -16.02 29.00
CA THR A 58 10.77 -15.88 27.81
C THR A 58 11.75 -17.04 27.71
N LEU A 59 11.90 -17.61 26.52
CA LEU A 59 12.92 -18.63 26.28
C LEU A 59 14.32 -18.10 26.55
N SER A 60 15.13 -18.90 27.25
CA SER A 60 16.56 -18.63 27.45
C SER A 60 17.36 -19.28 26.34
N LEU A 61 17.52 -18.57 25.22
CA LEU A 61 18.36 -19.00 24.10
C LEU A 61 19.78 -18.41 24.21
N LEU A 62 20.76 -19.14 23.68
CA LEU A 62 22.15 -18.70 23.55
C LEU A 62 22.24 -17.57 22.55
N ARG A 63 22.70 -16.40 23.01
CA ARG A 63 23.05 -15.28 22.13
C ARG A 63 24.21 -15.69 21.23
N ILE A 64 24.08 -15.40 19.94
CA ILE A 64 25.14 -15.63 18.95
C ILE A 64 25.74 -14.26 18.60
N PRO A 65 26.93 -13.91 19.11
CA PRO A 65 27.62 -12.70 18.69
C PRO A 65 27.78 -12.65 17.17
N TYR A 66 27.62 -11.46 16.58
CA TYR A 66 27.62 -11.34 15.12
C TYR A 66 28.98 -11.70 14.48
N THR A 67 30.05 -11.58 15.26
CA THR A 67 31.43 -11.92 14.86
C THR A 67 31.73 -13.42 14.94
N THR A 68 30.85 -14.25 15.50
CA THR A 68 31.10 -15.68 15.76
C THR A 68 31.45 -16.48 14.48
N PRO A 69 32.53 -17.29 14.52
CA PRO A 69 32.88 -18.22 13.43
C PRO A 69 31.78 -19.23 13.10
N LYS A 70 31.72 -19.70 11.85
CA LYS A 70 30.59 -20.49 11.33
C LYS A 70 30.36 -21.79 12.08
N ASN A 71 31.43 -22.52 12.40
CA ASN A 71 31.39 -23.76 13.16
C ASN A 71 30.83 -23.56 14.57
N ILE A 72 31.17 -22.46 15.24
CA ILE A 72 30.64 -22.13 16.58
C ILE A 72 29.17 -21.66 16.47
N ALA A 73 28.87 -20.83 15.49
CA ALA A 73 27.50 -20.36 15.24
C ALA A 73 26.56 -21.54 14.97
N LEU A 74 27.00 -22.55 14.20
CA LEU A 74 26.25 -23.78 13.98
C LEU A 74 25.92 -24.49 15.31
N LYS A 75 26.92 -24.68 16.17
CA LYS A 75 26.72 -25.31 17.49
C LYS A 75 25.69 -24.55 18.35
N PHE A 76 25.76 -23.21 18.37
CA PHE A 76 24.79 -22.39 19.09
C PHE A 76 23.39 -22.47 18.48
N THR A 77 23.28 -22.43 17.15
CA THR A 77 22.00 -22.61 16.46
C THR A 77 21.38 -23.96 16.79
N GLU A 78 22.15 -25.05 16.73
CA GLU A 78 21.66 -26.40 17.06
C GLU A 78 21.21 -26.52 18.51
N LYS A 79 21.93 -25.90 19.45
CA LYS A 79 21.49 -25.84 20.86
C LYS A 79 20.22 -25.02 21.04
N ASN A 80 20.12 -23.87 20.38
CA ASN A 80 18.91 -23.06 20.43
C ASN A 80 17.69 -23.79 19.88
N LEU A 81 17.85 -24.57 18.80
CA LEU A 81 16.78 -25.41 18.26
C LEU A 81 16.26 -26.43 19.28
N GLN A 82 17.14 -27.03 20.10
CA GLN A 82 16.74 -27.95 21.17
C GLN A 82 15.89 -27.25 22.24
N PHE A 83 16.21 -25.99 22.56
CA PHE A 83 15.48 -25.20 23.56
C PHE A 83 14.11 -24.68 23.07
N LEU A 84 13.82 -24.69 21.77
CA LEU A 84 12.51 -24.25 21.23
C LEU A 84 11.35 -25.14 21.68
N SER A 85 11.62 -26.35 22.18
CA SER A 85 10.61 -27.25 22.73
C SER A 85 10.03 -26.80 24.08
N GLN A 86 10.70 -25.86 24.77
CA GLN A 86 10.27 -25.38 26.07
C GLN A 86 9.04 -24.47 25.95
N LYS A 87 8.10 -24.58 26.90
CA LYS A 87 6.91 -23.74 26.94
C LYS A 87 7.27 -22.32 27.41
N ALA A 88 7.04 -21.33 26.56
CA ALA A 88 7.22 -19.92 26.87
C ALA A 88 6.34 -19.04 25.99
N HIS A 89 6.05 -17.84 26.46
CA HIS A 89 5.20 -16.86 25.79
C HIS A 89 6.01 -15.97 24.84
N ALA A 90 7.31 -15.77 25.11
CA ALA A 90 8.18 -14.93 24.29
C ALA A 90 9.49 -15.64 23.92
N CYS A 91 10.08 -15.25 22.80
CA CYS A 91 11.30 -15.87 22.27
C CYS A 91 12.27 -14.81 21.74
N PRO A 92 13.54 -14.79 22.19
CA PRO A 92 14.57 -14.03 21.51
C PRO A 92 14.94 -14.68 20.16
N VAL A 93 15.21 -13.86 19.17
CA VAL A 93 15.60 -14.27 17.81
C VAL A 93 17.02 -13.75 17.57
N TYR A 94 17.99 -14.61 17.86
CA TYR A 94 19.41 -14.30 17.70
C TYR A 94 19.88 -14.70 16.30
N LEU A 95 20.04 -13.70 15.43
CA LEU A 95 20.49 -13.91 14.05
C LEU A 95 22.02 -13.85 13.94
N SER A 96 22.58 -14.81 13.21
CA SER A 96 24.00 -14.82 12.84
C SER A 96 24.24 -14.09 11.51
N LYS A 97 25.50 -13.92 11.11
CA LYS A 97 25.84 -13.44 9.76
C LYS A 97 25.60 -14.46 8.65
N TYR A 98 25.32 -15.73 8.98
CA TYR A 98 25.18 -16.83 8.02
C TYR A 98 23.71 -17.07 7.67
N ARG A 99 23.34 -16.77 6.42
CA ARG A 99 21.97 -16.87 5.90
C ARG A 99 21.34 -18.24 6.13
N THR A 100 22.05 -19.31 5.78
CA THR A 100 21.52 -20.69 5.87
C THR A 100 21.22 -21.12 7.31
N LEU A 101 22.01 -20.66 8.29
CA LEU A 101 21.74 -20.94 9.71
C LEU A 101 20.50 -20.19 10.19
N ASN A 102 20.33 -18.94 9.75
CA ASN A 102 19.15 -18.14 10.10
C ASN A 102 17.87 -18.73 9.50
N GLU A 103 17.91 -19.18 8.24
CA GLU A 103 16.78 -19.85 7.58
C GLU A 103 16.42 -21.17 8.28
N LYS A 104 17.41 -21.98 8.68
CA LYS A 104 17.21 -23.19 9.49
C LYS A 104 16.56 -22.88 10.84
N PHE A 105 16.99 -21.81 11.51
CA PHE A 105 16.42 -21.41 12.80
C PHE A 105 14.97 -20.90 12.66
N LEU A 106 14.73 -19.96 11.74
CA LEU A 106 13.42 -19.34 11.53
C LEU A 106 12.36 -20.34 11.02
N SER A 107 12.75 -21.33 10.20
CA SER A 107 11.83 -22.39 9.73
C SER A 107 11.29 -23.24 10.88
N GLN A 108 12.12 -23.53 11.89
CA GLN A 108 11.75 -24.35 13.05
C GLN A 108 11.18 -23.57 14.23
N LEU A 109 11.26 -22.24 14.21
CA LEU A 109 10.72 -21.38 15.27
C LEU A 109 9.21 -21.61 15.43
N PRO A 110 8.68 -21.98 16.62
CA PRO A 110 7.25 -22.13 16.87
C PRO A 110 6.58 -20.77 17.11
N TYR A 111 5.25 -20.78 17.29
CA TYR A 111 4.50 -19.57 17.64
C TYR A 111 4.85 -19.11 19.06
N HIS A 112 5.03 -17.79 19.22
CA HIS A 112 5.14 -17.12 20.50
C HIS A 112 4.39 -15.79 20.43
N ASP A 113 3.84 -15.30 21.54
CA ASP A 113 3.14 -14.01 21.60
C ASP A 113 4.06 -12.81 21.34
N LEU A 114 5.36 -12.93 21.64
CA LEU A 114 6.34 -11.87 21.48
C LEU A 114 7.70 -12.41 21.01
N PHE A 115 8.27 -11.80 19.98
CA PHE A 115 9.64 -12.05 19.55
C PHE A 115 10.54 -10.84 19.82
N PHE A 116 11.72 -11.09 20.39
CA PHE A 116 12.76 -10.09 20.55
C PHE A 116 13.80 -10.24 19.44
N LEU A 117 13.85 -9.30 18.50
CA LEU A 117 14.81 -9.34 17.40
C LEU A 117 16.08 -8.59 17.78
N PHE A 118 17.23 -9.23 17.55
CA PHE A 118 18.54 -8.61 17.71
C PHE A 118 19.39 -8.91 16.49
N CYS A 119 19.54 -7.92 15.61
CA CYS A 119 20.41 -8.04 14.45
C CYS A 119 21.03 -6.68 14.09
N PRO A 120 22.36 -6.56 14.09
CA PRO A 120 23.01 -5.30 13.73
C PRO A 120 22.96 -5.03 12.23
N GLU A 121 22.67 -6.02 11.37
CA GLU A 121 22.64 -5.83 9.92
C GLU A 121 21.20 -5.70 9.40
N GLU A 122 20.97 -4.63 8.67
CA GLU A 122 19.66 -4.10 8.29
C GLU A 122 18.88 -5.07 7.40
N ARG A 123 19.53 -5.66 6.39
CA ARG A 123 18.86 -6.57 5.46
C ARG A 123 18.40 -7.86 6.15
N ARG A 124 19.24 -8.43 7.00
CA ARG A 124 18.89 -9.62 7.81
C ARG A 124 17.81 -9.31 8.83
N LEU A 125 17.87 -8.12 9.47
CA LEU A 125 16.82 -7.68 10.38
C LEU A 125 15.47 -7.61 9.65
N LEU A 126 15.39 -6.89 8.53
CA LEU A 126 14.17 -6.78 7.72
C LEU A 126 13.67 -8.15 7.25
N SER A 127 14.57 -9.01 6.76
CA SER A 127 14.22 -10.38 6.35
C SER A 127 13.58 -11.18 7.48
N ALA A 128 14.11 -11.10 8.71
CA ALA A 128 13.51 -11.77 9.87
C ALA A 128 12.18 -11.15 10.28
N ILE A 129 12.06 -9.81 10.29
CA ILE A 129 10.81 -9.11 10.60
C ILE A 129 9.70 -9.60 9.66
N PHE A 130 9.93 -9.56 8.35
CA PHE A 130 8.91 -9.95 7.37
C PHE A 130 8.61 -11.44 7.39
N TYR A 131 9.63 -12.28 7.63
CA TYR A 131 9.41 -13.71 7.83
C TYR A 131 8.46 -13.97 9.01
N LEU A 132 8.71 -13.33 10.16
CA LEU A 132 7.88 -13.48 11.35
C LEU A 132 6.49 -12.87 11.15
N ARG A 133 6.37 -11.72 10.50
CA ARG A 133 5.07 -11.09 10.18
C ARG A 133 4.19 -11.98 9.32
N ARG A 134 4.77 -12.66 8.34
CA ARG A 134 4.06 -13.61 7.49
C ARG A 134 3.68 -14.88 8.22
N LYS A 135 4.60 -15.46 9.01
CA LYS A 135 4.38 -16.74 9.70
C LYS A 135 3.46 -16.59 10.93
N TYR A 136 3.65 -15.52 11.67
CA TYR A 136 2.99 -15.24 12.96
C TYR A 136 2.45 -13.80 13.01
N PRO A 137 1.40 -13.50 12.22
CA PRO A 137 0.87 -12.14 12.12
C PRO A 137 0.36 -11.58 13.45
N GLN A 138 -0.01 -12.43 14.41
CA GLN A 138 -0.51 -11.99 15.72
C GLN A 138 0.58 -11.65 16.74
N SER A 139 1.80 -12.16 16.55
CA SER A 139 2.89 -11.97 17.48
C SER A 139 3.34 -10.52 17.51
N LEU A 140 3.72 -10.04 18.68
CA LEU A 140 4.40 -8.76 18.82
C LEU A 140 5.87 -8.91 18.43
N LEU A 141 6.44 -7.87 17.82
CA LEU A 141 7.88 -7.82 17.55
C LEU A 141 8.49 -6.64 18.32
N PHE A 142 9.56 -6.95 19.05
CA PHE A 142 10.39 -5.98 19.75
C PHE A 142 11.77 -5.91 19.12
N THR A 143 12.33 -4.71 19.01
CA THR A 143 13.77 -4.49 18.84
C THR A 143 14.19 -3.26 19.63
N GLU A 144 15.45 -3.21 20.00
CA GLU A 144 16.08 -1.95 20.44
C GLU A 144 16.22 -1.01 19.23
N ALA A 145 16.06 0.29 19.47
CA ALA A 145 16.14 1.31 18.43
C ALA A 145 16.66 2.65 18.96
N GLU A 146 17.41 3.35 18.12
CA GLU A 146 17.66 4.77 18.30
C GLU A 146 16.42 5.60 17.88
N PRO A 147 16.27 6.84 18.39
CA PRO A 147 15.05 7.65 18.18
C PRO A 147 14.67 7.81 16.70
N GLU A 148 15.64 8.08 15.82
CA GLU A 148 15.44 8.26 14.38
C GLU A 148 15.09 6.97 13.63
N GLU A 149 15.31 5.80 14.25
CA GLU A 149 15.00 4.49 13.64
C GLU A 149 13.55 4.06 13.88
N ILE A 150 12.90 4.62 14.90
CA ILE A 150 11.53 4.24 15.30
C ILE A 150 10.56 4.30 14.12
N PRO A 151 10.45 5.40 13.34
CA PRO A 151 9.49 5.46 12.23
C PRO A 151 9.70 4.37 11.18
N ILE A 152 10.95 4.13 10.78
CA ILE A 152 11.26 3.15 9.73
C ILE A 152 11.08 1.71 10.22
N LEU A 153 11.42 1.43 11.47
CA LEU A 153 11.23 0.11 12.08
C LEU A 153 9.74 -0.19 12.33
N LEU A 154 8.93 0.82 12.68
CA LEU A 154 7.47 0.70 12.71
C LEU A 154 6.92 0.30 11.34
N HIS A 155 7.37 0.96 10.28
CA HIS A 155 6.96 0.66 8.90
C HIS A 155 7.52 -0.67 8.36
N ALA A 156 8.62 -1.17 8.92
CA ALA A 156 9.08 -2.54 8.68
C ALA A 156 8.19 -3.57 9.41
N GLY A 157 7.42 -3.12 10.40
CA GLY A 157 6.48 -3.94 11.16
C GLY A 157 6.90 -4.23 12.58
N ILE A 158 7.84 -3.51 13.21
CA ILE A 158 8.08 -3.61 14.66
C ILE A 158 6.90 -3.00 15.43
N ASP A 159 6.57 -3.53 16.61
CA ASP A 159 5.51 -2.99 17.48
C ASP A 159 6.05 -2.31 18.74
N LEU A 160 7.17 -2.81 19.27
CA LEU A 160 7.67 -2.43 20.58
C LEU A 160 9.15 -2.04 20.52
N PHE A 161 9.52 -1.03 21.30
CA PHE A 161 10.90 -0.56 21.44
C PHE A 161 11.28 -0.38 22.91
N ASP A 162 12.56 -0.24 23.18
CA ASP A 162 13.07 0.08 24.51
C ASP A 162 12.73 1.53 24.90
N TYR A 163 12.34 1.71 26.16
CA TYR A 163 12.06 3.04 26.69
C TYR A 163 13.35 3.82 26.96
N THR A 164 13.46 4.96 26.31
CA THR A 164 14.31 6.08 26.71
C THR A 164 13.48 7.37 26.57
N LYS A 165 13.84 8.46 27.27
CA LYS A 165 13.16 9.75 27.10
C LYS A 165 13.18 10.23 25.64
N LYS A 166 14.23 9.89 24.89
CA LYS A 166 14.35 10.24 23.47
C LYS A 166 13.44 9.38 22.59
N ASN A 167 13.36 8.07 22.84
CA ASN A 167 12.47 7.15 22.12
C ASN A 167 11.01 7.49 22.36
N GLU A 168 10.64 7.89 23.58
CA GLU A 168 9.28 8.35 23.90
C GLU A 168 8.89 9.57 23.09
N LYS A 169 9.78 10.56 23.04
CA LYS A 169 9.57 11.77 22.23
C LYS A 169 9.41 11.42 20.74
N ALA A 170 10.31 10.60 20.19
CA ALA A 170 10.27 10.23 18.77
C ALA A 170 9.01 9.42 18.41
N LEU A 171 8.62 8.44 19.24
CA LEU A 171 7.40 7.67 19.01
C LEU A 171 6.15 8.57 19.06
N ASN A 172 6.04 9.46 20.06
CA ASN A 172 4.90 10.36 20.18
C ASN A 172 4.81 11.31 18.98
N GLN A 173 5.93 11.91 18.56
CA GLN A 173 5.97 12.78 17.37
C GLN A 173 5.54 12.05 16.09
N PHE A 174 5.99 10.82 15.89
CA PHE A 174 5.55 10.02 14.76
C PHE A 174 4.05 9.71 14.82
N LEU A 175 3.52 9.33 15.99
CA LEU A 175 2.11 8.99 16.15
C LEU A 175 1.16 10.18 16.01
N GLU A 176 1.63 11.41 16.30
CA GLU A 176 0.89 12.64 16.01
C GLU A 176 0.75 12.88 14.50
N ILE A 177 1.81 12.61 13.72
CA ILE A 177 1.86 12.85 12.27
C ILE A 177 2.45 11.62 11.55
N PRO A 178 1.71 10.50 11.46
CA PRO A 178 2.25 9.25 10.93
C PRO A 178 2.19 9.25 9.40
N THR A 179 3.07 10.05 8.79
CA THR A 179 3.13 10.21 7.34
C THR A 179 4.47 9.72 6.79
N LYS A 180 4.45 9.32 5.51
CA LYS A 180 5.65 8.81 4.84
C LYS A 180 6.68 9.90 4.62
N GLU A 181 6.25 11.16 4.56
CA GLU A 181 7.15 12.31 4.51
C GLU A 181 7.92 12.48 5.81
N TYR A 182 7.24 12.35 6.95
CA TYR A 182 7.90 12.37 8.25
C TYR A 182 8.89 11.22 8.36
N LEU A 183 8.48 10.00 8.00
CA LEU A 183 9.38 8.84 7.97
C LEU A 183 10.61 9.08 7.06
N GLU A 184 10.41 9.60 5.85
CA GLU A 184 11.51 9.86 4.92
C GLU A 184 12.44 10.97 5.42
N LYS A 185 11.90 11.99 6.08
CA LYS A 185 12.67 13.04 6.75
C LYS A 185 13.58 12.43 7.81
N GLU A 186 13.04 11.62 8.72
CA GLU A 186 13.83 10.97 9.79
C GLU A 186 14.85 9.96 9.23
N CYS A 187 14.54 9.34 8.09
CA CYS A 187 15.48 8.45 7.39
C CYS A 187 16.67 9.15 6.72
N ASN A 188 16.73 10.49 6.74
CA ASN A 188 17.91 11.24 6.29
C ASN A 188 18.86 11.61 7.46
N THR A 189 18.59 11.11 8.68
CA THR A 189 19.42 11.41 9.87
C THR A 189 20.73 10.62 9.91
N THR A 190 20.73 9.32 9.56
CA THR A 190 21.92 8.47 9.61
C THR A 190 22.07 7.59 8.37
N VAL A 191 23.29 7.07 8.13
CA VAL A 191 23.55 6.08 7.08
C VAL A 191 22.66 4.85 7.25
N ARG A 192 22.44 4.42 8.50
CA ARG A 192 21.65 3.24 8.84
C ARG A 192 20.17 3.45 8.52
N THR A 193 19.57 4.57 8.96
CA THR A 193 18.15 4.85 8.64
C THR A 193 17.93 5.03 7.15
N LYS A 194 18.86 5.68 6.45
CA LYS A 194 18.79 5.82 4.98
C LYS A 194 18.88 4.47 4.27
N ARG A 195 19.77 3.59 4.76
CA ARG A 195 19.92 2.23 4.22
C ARG A 195 18.67 1.39 4.47
N LEU A 196 18.09 1.43 5.68
CA LEU A 196 16.81 0.77 5.99
C LEU A 196 15.70 1.20 5.04
N LEU A 197 15.54 2.51 4.80
CA LEU A 197 14.55 3.05 3.87
C LEU A 197 14.73 2.49 2.45
N ARG A 198 15.95 2.53 1.92
CA ARG A 198 16.26 2.03 0.57
C ARG A 198 15.99 0.54 0.44
N LEU A 199 16.38 -0.26 1.44
CA LEU A 199 16.10 -1.69 1.46
C LEU A 199 14.58 -1.94 1.50
N LEU A 200 13.86 -1.24 2.37
CA LEU A 200 12.41 -1.37 2.55
C LEU A 200 11.64 -1.09 1.26
N TYR A 201 11.92 0.04 0.59
CA TYR A 201 11.21 0.46 -0.62
C TYR A 201 11.63 -0.28 -1.90
N ARG A 202 12.90 -0.67 -2.01
CA ARG A 202 13.44 -1.26 -3.25
C ARG A 202 13.41 -2.78 -3.23
N GLU A 203 13.91 -3.38 -2.17
CA GLU A 203 14.13 -4.83 -2.11
C GLU A 203 13.00 -5.57 -1.41
N PHE A 204 12.51 -5.03 -0.29
CA PHE A 204 11.38 -5.58 0.47
C PHE A 204 10.05 -4.98 0.05
N TYR A 205 9.93 -4.55 -1.21
CA TYR A 205 8.73 -3.94 -1.75
C TYR A 205 7.52 -4.87 -1.60
N THR A 206 7.66 -6.14 -1.99
CA THR A 206 6.56 -7.12 -1.98
C THR A 206 6.05 -7.35 -0.56
N GLU A 207 6.96 -7.43 0.41
CA GLU A 207 6.65 -7.64 1.81
C GLU A 207 6.01 -6.39 2.45
N THR A 208 6.40 -5.19 2.01
CA THR A 208 5.90 -3.92 2.57
C THR A 208 4.58 -3.47 1.94
N GLU A 209 4.41 -3.68 0.63
CA GLU A 209 3.24 -3.22 -0.14
C GLU A 209 1.93 -3.75 0.41
N VAL A 210 1.92 -5.02 0.84
CA VAL A 210 0.73 -5.69 1.36
C VAL A 210 0.12 -4.94 2.54
N TYR A 211 0.95 -4.34 3.39
CA TYR A 211 0.54 -3.62 4.59
C TYR A 211 0.32 -2.12 4.35
N THR A 212 0.62 -1.61 3.17
CA THR A 212 0.54 -0.17 2.86
C THR A 212 -0.87 0.21 2.41
N ALA A 213 -1.48 1.18 3.09
CA ALA A 213 -2.87 1.56 2.85
C ALA A 213 -3.05 2.32 1.54
N PHE A 214 -4.20 2.15 0.91
CA PHE A 214 -4.73 3.07 -0.07
C PHE A 214 -5.40 4.26 0.64
N LYS A 215 -5.05 5.49 0.24
CA LYS A 215 -5.62 6.71 0.82
C LYS A 215 -6.09 7.64 -0.29
N LYS A 216 -7.22 8.31 -0.05
CA LYS A 216 -7.73 9.39 -0.92
C LYS A 216 -7.30 10.79 -0.47
N LYS A 217 -6.43 10.87 0.54
CA LYS A 217 -5.89 12.15 1.01
C LYS A 217 -4.80 12.63 0.05
N LYS A 218 -4.45 13.92 0.18
CA LYS A 218 -3.30 14.47 -0.55
C LYS A 218 -2.02 13.87 0.03
N GLU A 219 -1.26 13.17 -0.80
CA GLU A 219 0.07 12.64 -0.45
C GLU A 219 1.15 13.65 -0.87
N LEU A 220 2.29 13.67 -0.19
CA LEU A 220 3.38 14.60 -0.49
C LEU A 220 4.63 13.81 -0.88
N TYR A 221 5.09 13.98 -2.10
CA TYR A 221 6.30 13.34 -2.59
C TYR A 221 7.45 14.34 -2.49
N ILE A 222 8.12 14.38 -1.33
CA ILE A 222 9.13 15.41 -1.01
C ILE A 222 10.58 14.94 -1.16
N SER A 223 10.79 13.66 -1.48
CA SER A 223 12.11 13.04 -1.60
C SER A 223 12.17 12.19 -2.87
N THR A 224 13.38 11.94 -3.38
CA THR A 224 13.58 11.03 -4.53
C THR A 224 13.25 9.58 -4.19
N ASP A 225 13.33 9.18 -2.91
CA ASP A 225 12.93 7.85 -2.46
C ASP A 225 11.42 7.61 -2.66
N ALA A 226 10.62 8.67 -2.74
CA ALA A 226 9.18 8.60 -3.01
C ALA A 226 8.84 7.91 -4.33
N LEU A 227 9.77 7.90 -5.31
CA LEU A 227 9.64 7.14 -6.55
C LEU A 227 9.38 5.64 -6.31
N TYR A 228 9.92 5.12 -5.21
CA TYR A 228 9.85 3.71 -4.85
C TYR A 228 8.90 3.42 -3.67
N ARG A 229 8.13 4.41 -3.20
CA ARG A 229 7.08 4.19 -2.19
C ARG A 229 6.17 3.04 -2.61
N PRO A 230 5.75 2.15 -1.68
CA PRO A 230 4.96 0.99 -2.06
C PRO A 230 3.67 1.33 -2.81
N GLU A 231 2.95 2.39 -2.42
CA GLU A 231 1.75 2.83 -3.10
C GLU A 231 1.99 3.41 -4.51
N VAL A 232 3.16 4.00 -4.75
CA VAL A 232 3.54 4.57 -6.04
C VAL A 232 3.84 3.44 -7.02
N LYS A 233 4.69 2.50 -6.63
CA LYS A 233 4.95 1.28 -7.42
C LYS A 233 3.67 0.49 -7.66
N ARG A 234 2.81 0.34 -6.65
CA ARG A 234 1.49 -0.29 -6.79
C ARG A 234 0.60 0.41 -7.80
N PHE A 235 0.55 1.75 -7.77
CA PHE A 235 -0.21 2.51 -8.75
C PHE A 235 0.29 2.21 -10.17
N ARG A 236 1.60 2.31 -10.39
CA ARG A 236 2.25 2.01 -11.68
C ARG A 236 1.94 0.58 -12.15
N GLN A 237 2.03 -0.40 -11.25
CA GLN A 237 1.70 -1.78 -11.54
C GLN A 237 0.22 -1.97 -11.90
N ARG A 238 -0.70 -1.28 -11.22
CA ARG A 238 -2.13 -1.34 -11.57
C ARG A 238 -2.45 -0.68 -12.90
N ILE A 239 -1.76 0.40 -13.27
CA ILE A 239 -1.89 0.96 -14.63
C ILE A 239 -1.41 -0.08 -15.65
N ARG A 240 -0.24 -0.68 -15.42
CA ARG A 240 0.31 -1.74 -16.27
C ARG A 240 -0.62 -2.94 -16.41
N GLU A 241 -1.28 -3.37 -15.35
CA GLU A 241 -2.12 -4.58 -15.38
C GLU A 241 -3.58 -4.32 -15.75
N ARG A 242 -4.14 -3.17 -15.36
CA ARG A 242 -5.60 -2.94 -15.29
C ARG A 242 -6.09 -1.76 -16.11
N TYR A 243 -5.22 -1.12 -16.89
CA TYR A 243 -5.62 -0.07 -17.81
C TYR A 243 -5.25 -0.43 -19.24
N THR A 244 -6.23 -0.40 -20.12
CA THR A 244 -6.04 -0.55 -21.57
C THR A 244 -6.52 0.72 -22.26
N PRO A 245 -5.69 1.37 -23.08
CA PRO A 245 -6.13 2.51 -23.89
C PRO A 245 -7.34 2.13 -24.75
N HIS A 246 -8.36 2.99 -24.76
CA HIS A 246 -9.57 2.75 -25.55
C HIS A 246 -9.35 2.94 -27.06
N PHE A 247 -8.36 3.77 -27.42
CA PHE A 247 -8.07 4.15 -28.80
C PHE A 247 -6.56 4.20 -29.04
N ASN A 248 -6.16 3.95 -30.28
CA ASN A 248 -4.76 3.94 -30.72
C ASN A 248 -4.18 5.33 -30.97
N ILE A 249 -5.02 6.37 -31.10
CA ILE A 249 -4.55 7.77 -31.08
C ILE A 249 -4.36 8.20 -29.63
N ILE A 250 -3.12 8.48 -29.26
CA ILE A 250 -2.72 8.78 -27.88
C ILE A 250 -2.16 10.19 -27.81
N VAL A 251 -2.69 11.00 -26.90
CA VAL A 251 -2.18 12.35 -26.62
C VAL A 251 -1.54 12.37 -25.25
N LEU A 252 -0.24 12.65 -25.22
CA LEU A 252 0.54 12.83 -24.00
C LEU A 252 0.43 14.29 -23.54
N LEU A 253 0.08 14.49 -22.28
CA LEU A 253 -0.09 15.81 -21.67
C LEU A 253 0.76 15.94 -20.40
N PRO A 254 1.29 17.14 -20.09
CA PRO A 254 1.98 17.35 -18.82
C PRO A 254 0.98 17.35 -17.66
N CYS A 255 1.48 17.07 -16.46
CA CYS A 255 0.68 17.22 -15.24
C CYS A 255 0.37 18.70 -14.93
N SER A 256 -0.47 18.92 -13.92
CA SER A 256 -0.75 20.27 -13.41
C SER A 256 -0.89 20.28 -11.89
N ALA A 257 -0.60 21.42 -11.24
CA ALA A 257 -0.63 21.56 -9.79
C ALA A 257 -2.01 21.18 -9.20
N LYS A 258 -3.09 21.57 -9.87
CA LYS A 258 -4.47 21.29 -9.46
C LYS A 258 -4.93 19.91 -9.96
N LYS A 259 -5.30 19.04 -9.02
CA LYS A 259 -5.90 17.71 -9.30
C LYS A 259 -7.38 17.70 -8.92
N PRO A 260 -8.25 16.96 -9.62
CA PRO A 260 -7.98 16.25 -10.87
C PRO A 260 -7.61 17.22 -12.01
N TYR A 261 -6.71 16.80 -12.89
CA TYR A 261 -6.06 17.69 -13.85
C TYR A 261 -7.05 18.41 -14.76
N ARG A 262 -8.17 17.78 -15.17
CA ARG A 262 -9.24 18.41 -15.96
C ARG A 262 -9.79 19.74 -15.40
N LYS A 263 -9.61 19.98 -14.09
CA LYS A 263 -10.08 21.21 -13.42
C LYS A 263 -9.04 22.33 -13.43
N SER A 264 -7.82 22.07 -13.89
CA SER A 264 -6.77 23.08 -14.00
C SER A 264 -6.99 23.99 -15.21
N ARG A 265 -6.40 25.19 -15.19
CA ARG A 265 -6.46 26.14 -16.31
C ARG A 265 -5.83 25.53 -17.57
N SER A 266 -4.66 24.91 -17.43
CA SER A 266 -3.91 24.31 -18.52
C SER A 266 -4.71 23.22 -19.24
N HIS A 267 -5.28 22.26 -18.53
CA HIS A 267 -6.04 21.19 -19.17
C HIS A 267 -7.38 21.66 -19.75
N ARG A 268 -7.98 22.72 -19.20
CA ARG A 268 -9.13 23.37 -19.84
C ARG A 268 -8.78 23.94 -21.20
N LEU A 269 -7.55 24.45 -21.39
CA LEU A 269 -7.05 24.95 -22.68
C LEU A 269 -6.67 23.80 -23.61
N PHE A 270 -5.97 22.75 -23.15
CA PHE A 270 -5.70 21.57 -23.98
C PHE A 270 -7.01 20.97 -24.54
N LYS A 271 -8.06 20.94 -23.73
CA LYS A 271 -9.38 20.46 -24.13
C LYS A 271 -10.05 21.30 -25.23
N THR A 272 -9.65 22.56 -25.46
CA THR A 272 -10.16 23.33 -26.60
C THR A 272 -9.50 22.94 -27.92
N ALA A 273 -8.30 22.35 -27.88
CA ALA A 273 -7.58 21.85 -29.05
C ALA A 273 -7.91 20.39 -29.38
N ILE A 274 -8.46 19.62 -28.43
CA ILE A 274 -8.84 18.22 -28.63
C ILE A 274 -10.31 18.15 -29.10
N PRO A 275 -10.62 17.54 -30.26
CA PRO A 275 -11.98 17.45 -30.75
C PRO A 275 -12.91 16.70 -29.79
N ARG A 276 -14.14 17.21 -29.60
CA ARG A 276 -15.10 16.61 -28.67
C ARG A 276 -15.50 15.21 -29.13
N ASN A 277 -15.49 14.27 -28.18
CA ASN A 277 -15.85 12.86 -28.38
C ASN A 277 -14.99 12.14 -29.44
N ALA A 278 -13.79 12.63 -29.74
CA ALA A 278 -12.86 11.93 -30.61
C ALA A 278 -12.39 10.60 -29.98
N CYS A 279 -12.07 9.63 -30.83
CA CYS A 279 -11.42 8.37 -30.49
C CYS A 279 -9.95 8.61 -30.10
N ILE A 280 -9.75 9.25 -28.94
CA ILE A 280 -8.43 9.64 -28.42
C ILE A 280 -8.29 9.13 -26.99
N THR A 281 -7.12 8.57 -26.70
CA THR A 281 -6.67 8.27 -25.33
C THR A 281 -5.81 9.44 -24.82
N GLU A 282 -6.17 10.02 -23.69
CA GLU A 282 -5.38 11.06 -23.03
C GLU A 282 -4.57 10.46 -21.86
N LEU A 283 -3.24 10.53 -21.95
CA LEU A 283 -2.32 10.09 -20.89
C LEU A 283 -1.57 11.29 -20.31
N VAL A 284 -1.64 11.47 -19.00
CA VAL A 284 -0.94 12.56 -18.30
C VAL A 284 0.37 12.03 -17.71
N LEU A 285 1.50 12.60 -18.13
CA LEU A 285 2.82 12.24 -17.63
C LEU A 285 3.13 13.00 -16.34
N THR A 286 3.66 12.31 -15.33
CA THR A 286 4.00 12.92 -14.04
C THR A 286 4.95 12.09 -13.20
N SER A 287 5.71 12.72 -12.33
CA SER A 287 6.46 12.03 -11.27
C SER A 287 5.70 12.10 -9.94
N PRO A 288 5.77 11.07 -9.08
CA PRO A 288 6.45 9.77 -9.27
C PRO A 288 5.54 8.69 -9.88
N LEU A 289 4.29 9.03 -10.24
CA LEU A 289 3.28 8.06 -10.69
C LEU A 289 3.51 7.56 -12.13
N GLY A 290 4.39 8.20 -12.90
CA GLY A 290 4.68 7.90 -14.30
C GLY A 290 3.57 8.35 -15.24
N VAL A 291 2.53 7.53 -15.39
CA VAL A 291 1.45 7.70 -16.37
C VAL A 291 0.11 7.65 -15.67
N VAL A 292 -0.68 8.72 -15.82
CA VAL A 292 -2.04 8.80 -15.28
C VAL A 292 -3.04 8.94 -16.43
N PRO A 293 -3.81 7.89 -16.74
CA PRO A 293 -4.93 7.99 -17.67
C PRO A 293 -5.97 9.02 -17.25
N ARG A 294 -6.54 9.76 -18.22
CA ARG A 294 -7.57 10.79 -17.97
C ARG A 294 -8.78 10.25 -17.21
N GLU A 295 -9.17 8.99 -17.47
CA GLU A 295 -10.28 8.35 -16.78
C GLU A 295 -10.04 8.23 -15.27
N LEU A 296 -8.78 8.03 -14.86
CA LEU A 296 -8.36 7.66 -13.51
C LEU A 296 -7.85 8.84 -12.68
N GLU A 297 -7.80 10.06 -13.23
CA GLU A 297 -7.24 11.25 -12.56
C GLU A 297 -7.93 11.65 -11.24
N ASP A 298 -9.10 11.11 -10.92
CA ASP A 298 -9.78 11.34 -9.64
C ASP A 298 -9.20 10.50 -8.48
N TYR A 299 -8.37 9.50 -8.80
CA TYR A 299 -7.67 8.64 -7.84
C TYR A 299 -6.22 9.06 -7.60
N VAL A 300 -5.81 10.21 -8.14
CA VAL A 300 -4.51 10.82 -7.86
C VAL A 300 -4.71 12.16 -7.15
N ASN A 301 -4.05 12.31 -6.00
CA ASN A 301 -4.08 13.54 -5.23
C ASN A 301 -2.74 13.69 -4.51
N TYR A 302 -1.84 14.49 -5.08
CA TYR A 302 -0.49 14.65 -4.55
C TYR A 302 0.08 16.06 -4.79
N ASP A 303 1.10 16.37 -3.99
CA ASP A 303 2.07 17.43 -4.27
C ASP A 303 3.48 16.89 -4.42
N ILE A 304 4.30 17.63 -5.16
CA ILE A 304 5.71 17.33 -5.41
C ILE A 304 6.42 18.68 -5.64
N PRO A 305 7.68 18.86 -5.22
CA PRO A 305 8.47 20.02 -5.63
C PRO A 305 8.64 20.01 -7.15
N VAL A 306 8.10 21.02 -7.84
CA VAL A 306 8.21 21.15 -9.30
C VAL A 306 9.39 22.04 -9.61
N THR A 307 10.50 21.44 -10.05
CA THR A 307 11.73 22.16 -10.45
C THR A 307 11.96 22.16 -11.96
N GLY A 308 11.17 21.38 -12.72
CA GLY A 308 11.41 21.13 -14.15
C GLY A 308 12.56 20.16 -14.44
N HIS A 309 13.25 19.67 -13.39
CA HIS A 309 14.29 18.67 -13.51
C HIS A 309 13.72 17.27 -13.31
N TRP A 310 14.02 16.37 -14.25
CA TRP A 310 13.70 14.94 -14.16
C TRP A 310 14.98 14.14 -13.96
N SER A 311 15.01 13.30 -12.92
CA SER A 311 16.08 12.33 -12.71
C SER A 311 16.04 11.24 -13.78
N GLN A 312 17.16 10.55 -14.00
CA GLN A 312 17.20 9.45 -14.96
C GLN A 312 16.26 8.32 -14.57
N GLU A 313 16.12 8.03 -13.27
CA GLU A 313 15.18 7.04 -12.76
C GLU A 313 13.73 7.46 -13.00
N GLU A 314 13.38 8.73 -12.81
CA GLU A 314 12.01 9.22 -13.09
C GLU A 314 11.66 9.08 -14.57
N ILE A 315 12.61 9.37 -15.45
CA ILE A 315 12.46 9.20 -16.91
C ILE A 315 12.26 7.72 -17.23
N THR A 316 13.18 6.86 -16.79
CA THR A 316 13.18 5.42 -17.08
C THR A 316 11.89 4.75 -16.61
N GLU A 317 11.47 5.02 -15.38
CA GLU A 317 10.27 4.42 -14.79
C GLU A 317 8.99 4.92 -15.46
N THR A 318 8.97 6.17 -15.95
CA THR A 318 7.83 6.72 -16.69
C THR A 318 7.78 6.18 -18.11
N ALA A 319 8.92 6.13 -18.82
CA ALA A 319 9.03 5.61 -20.17
C ALA A 319 8.65 4.13 -20.23
N SER A 320 9.16 3.32 -19.29
CA SER A 320 8.79 1.90 -19.16
C SER A 320 7.28 1.72 -18.97
N LEU A 321 6.66 2.45 -18.05
CA LEU A 321 5.21 2.35 -17.85
C LEU A 321 4.42 2.83 -19.08
N LEU A 322 4.88 3.90 -19.72
CA LEU A 322 4.25 4.45 -20.91
C LEU A 322 4.30 3.46 -22.07
N GLN A 323 5.45 2.83 -22.30
CA GLN A 323 5.61 1.75 -23.26
C GLN A 323 4.61 0.62 -22.98
N ASP A 324 4.56 0.11 -21.75
CA ASP A 324 3.65 -0.99 -21.36
C ASP A 324 2.16 -0.67 -21.57
N VAL A 325 1.78 0.62 -21.50
CA VAL A 325 0.42 1.07 -21.80
C VAL A 325 0.19 1.16 -23.31
N ILE A 326 1.13 1.72 -24.06
CA ILE A 326 0.98 1.97 -25.50
C ILE A 326 0.99 0.67 -26.31
N ILE A 327 1.80 -0.33 -25.95
CA ILE A 327 1.87 -1.61 -26.68
C ILE A 327 0.58 -2.43 -26.64
N LYS A 328 -0.39 -2.06 -25.80
CA LYS A 328 -1.69 -2.74 -25.68
C LYS A 328 -2.66 -2.40 -26.82
N VAL A 329 -2.35 -1.38 -27.62
CA VAL A 329 -3.15 -1.00 -28.79
C VAL A 329 -2.37 -1.27 -30.06
N LYS A 330 -3.09 -1.68 -31.10
CA LYS A 330 -2.53 -1.90 -32.43
C LYS A 330 -2.31 -0.55 -33.13
N ASP A 331 -1.19 -0.41 -33.83
CA ASP A 331 -0.84 0.76 -34.65
C ASP A 331 -0.99 2.09 -33.89
N PRO A 332 -0.25 2.30 -32.78
CA PRO A 332 -0.38 3.50 -31.96
C PRO A 332 0.15 4.73 -32.70
N VAL A 333 -0.62 5.82 -32.64
CA VAL A 333 -0.18 7.16 -33.08
C VAL A 333 -0.06 8.04 -31.85
N VAL A 334 1.15 8.47 -31.52
CA VAL A 334 1.46 9.15 -30.26
C VAL A 334 1.79 10.62 -30.51
N TYR A 335 0.91 11.50 -30.07
CA TYR A 335 1.13 12.95 -30.08
C TYR A 335 1.67 13.42 -28.73
N ALA A 336 2.93 13.86 -28.70
CA ALA A 336 3.56 14.45 -27.53
C ALA A 336 3.23 15.94 -27.46
N HIS A 337 2.23 16.31 -26.64
CA HIS A 337 1.91 17.71 -26.33
C HIS A 337 2.51 18.11 -24.99
N LEU A 338 3.85 18.06 -24.93
CA LEU A 338 4.63 18.10 -23.70
C LEU A 338 5.61 19.28 -23.68
N PRO A 339 5.94 19.84 -22.51
CA PRO A 339 7.10 20.70 -22.34
C PRO A 339 8.40 19.98 -22.72
N LYS A 340 9.45 20.75 -23.07
CA LYS A 340 10.73 20.21 -23.53
C LYS A 340 11.35 19.21 -22.53
N GLU A 341 11.25 19.48 -21.24
CA GLU A 341 11.83 18.65 -20.19
C GLU A 341 11.20 17.24 -20.09
N TYR A 342 9.98 17.05 -20.58
CA TYR A 342 9.30 15.75 -20.62
C TYR A 342 9.68 14.93 -21.85
N LEU A 343 10.22 15.55 -22.91
CA LEU A 343 10.51 14.86 -24.18
C LEU A 343 11.57 13.76 -24.03
N ARG A 344 12.43 13.85 -23.02
CA ARG A 344 13.38 12.78 -22.67
C ARG A 344 12.70 11.45 -22.35
N ILE A 345 11.45 11.48 -21.89
CA ILE A 345 10.63 10.27 -21.67
C ILE A 345 10.26 9.64 -23.01
N CYS A 346 9.93 10.48 -24.01
CA CYS A 346 9.59 10.01 -25.35
C CYS A 346 10.81 9.46 -26.09
N GLU A 347 12.00 10.04 -25.88
CA GLU A 347 13.28 9.59 -26.46
C GLU A 347 13.65 8.15 -26.05
N GLU A 348 13.18 7.67 -24.90
CA GLU A 348 13.39 6.29 -24.44
C GLU A 348 12.36 5.29 -24.99
N LEU A 349 11.32 5.75 -25.69
CA LEU A 349 10.33 4.86 -26.28
C LEU A 349 10.87 4.22 -27.56
N PRO A 350 10.55 2.94 -27.84
CA PRO A 350 11.02 2.25 -29.04
C PRO A 350 10.22 2.62 -30.31
N PHE A 351 9.36 3.64 -30.26
CA PHE A 351 8.53 4.08 -31.39
C PHE A 351 8.50 5.60 -31.47
N GLU A 352 8.26 6.10 -32.69
CA GLU A 352 8.25 7.54 -32.96
C GLU A 352 7.08 8.26 -32.25
N THR A 353 7.36 9.46 -31.75
CA THR A 353 6.35 10.35 -31.18
C THR A 353 6.33 11.68 -31.92
N ILE A 354 5.14 12.17 -32.23
CA ILE A 354 4.95 13.43 -32.96
C ILE A 354 4.82 14.57 -31.95
N THR A 355 5.81 15.46 -31.90
CA THR A 355 5.77 16.63 -31.02
C THR A 355 4.87 17.71 -31.61
N THR A 356 3.89 18.19 -30.82
CA THR A 356 2.95 19.23 -31.25
C THR A 356 3.25 20.61 -30.66
N VAL A 357 4.16 20.68 -29.68
CA VAL A 357 4.56 21.93 -29.02
C VAL A 357 5.68 22.61 -29.79
N SER A 358 5.50 23.89 -30.15
CA SER A 358 6.55 24.69 -30.81
C SER A 358 7.36 25.53 -29.83
N ASP A 359 6.73 26.03 -28.77
CA ASP A 359 7.32 26.92 -27.76
C ASP A 359 6.94 26.44 -26.35
N THR A 360 5.71 26.69 -25.92
CA THR A 360 5.13 26.20 -24.67
C THR A 360 3.83 25.47 -24.98
N PRO A 361 3.42 24.47 -24.17
CA PRO A 361 2.18 23.74 -24.41
C PRO A 361 0.93 24.63 -24.45
N LEU A 362 0.95 25.78 -23.79
CA LEU A 362 -0.21 26.68 -23.68
C LEU A 362 -0.26 27.76 -24.76
N SER A 363 0.73 27.86 -25.63
CA SER A 363 0.73 28.88 -26.68
C SER A 363 -0.36 28.62 -27.71
N LYS A 364 -0.82 29.69 -28.35
CA LYS A 364 -1.80 29.60 -29.44
C LYS A 364 -1.31 28.69 -30.57
N LYS A 365 -0.02 28.79 -30.94
CA LYS A 365 0.59 28.01 -32.01
C LYS A 365 0.63 26.51 -31.67
N SER A 366 1.07 26.15 -30.47
CA SER A 366 1.11 24.76 -30.01
C SER A 366 -0.29 24.13 -29.93
N LEU A 367 -1.28 24.88 -29.45
CA LEU A 367 -2.68 24.43 -29.40
C LEU A 367 -3.28 24.27 -30.81
N GLN A 368 -2.96 25.17 -31.74
CA GLN A 368 -3.36 25.04 -33.15
C GLN A 368 -2.71 23.82 -33.79
N ASN A 369 -1.42 23.60 -33.60
CA ASN A 369 -0.73 22.41 -34.10
C ASN A 369 -1.38 21.12 -33.60
N LEU A 370 -1.66 21.04 -32.29
CA LEU A 370 -2.36 19.89 -31.71
C LEU A 370 -3.73 19.70 -32.36
N SER A 371 -4.51 20.78 -32.50
CA SER A 371 -5.83 20.72 -33.15
C SER A 371 -5.76 20.26 -34.60
N SER A 372 -4.75 20.70 -35.36
CA SER A 372 -4.57 20.32 -36.77
C SER A 372 -4.22 18.83 -36.91
N HIS A 373 -3.34 18.30 -36.06
CA HIS A 373 -2.99 16.87 -36.07
C HIS A 373 -4.17 15.97 -35.69
N LEU A 374 -5.06 16.45 -34.81
CA LEU A 374 -6.23 15.69 -34.36
C LEU A 374 -7.46 15.91 -35.28
N GLN A 375 -7.36 16.78 -36.28
CA GLN A 375 -8.46 17.05 -37.20
C GLN A 375 -8.80 15.77 -38.00
N GLY A 376 -10.09 15.49 -38.16
CA GLY A 376 -10.56 14.27 -38.85
C GLY A 376 -10.54 13.00 -37.99
N THR A 377 -10.08 13.07 -36.73
CA THR A 377 -10.16 11.91 -35.82
C THR A 377 -11.61 11.43 -35.70
N PRO A 378 -11.88 10.11 -35.88
CA PRO A 378 -13.22 9.55 -35.75
C PRO A 378 -13.86 9.89 -34.42
N LYS A 379 -15.19 10.06 -34.42
CA LYS A 379 -15.95 10.23 -33.18
C LYS A 379 -16.28 8.87 -32.58
N SER A 380 -16.11 8.74 -31.29
CA SER A 380 -16.51 7.54 -30.55
C SER A 380 -18.03 7.49 -30.41
N LYS A 381 -18.61 6.31 -30.70
CA LYS A 381 -20.02 5.99 -30.46
C LYS A 381 -20.30 5.83 -28.96
N THR A 382 -19.33 5.34 -28.20
CA THR A 382 -19.43 5.17 -26.75
C THR A 382 -19.32 6.53 -26.06
N PRO A 383 -20.13 6.84 -25.05
CA PRO A 383 -19.96 8.04 -24.24
C PRO A 383 -18.65 8.03 -23.43
N SER A 384 -18.00 9.19 -23.29
CA SER A 384 -16.75 9.32 -22.49
C SER A 384 -16.94 8.95 -21.02
N LEU A 385 -18.11 9.23 -20.44
CA LEU A 385 -18.42 8.83 -19.07
C LEU A 385 -18.54 7.32 -18.91
N GLU A 386 -19.07 6.61 -19.90
CA GLU A 386 -19.14 5.15 -19.86
C GLU A 386 -17.74 4.55 -19.85
N ARG A 387 -16.88 4.92 -20.81
CA ARG A 387 -15.46 4.52 -20.84
C ARG A 387 -14.75 4.78 -19.51
N LYS A 388 -14.99 5.95 -18.93
CA LYS A 388 -14.45 6.30 -17.62
C LYS A 388 -14.91 5.35 -16.53
N MET A 389 -16.18 4.99 -16.47
CA MET A 389 -16.69 4.10 -15.43
C MET A 389 -16.10 2.69 -15.56
N ARG A 390 -15.98 2.15 -16.78
CA ARG A 390 -15.32 0.86 -17.03
C ARG A 390 -13.87 0.86 -16.58
N ALA A 391 -13.07 1.83 -17.03
CA ALA A 391 -11.68 1.97 -16.62
C ALA A 391 -11.53 2.14 -15.08
N VAL A 392 -12.44 2.90 -14.45
CA VAL A 392 -12.45 3.05 -12.98
C VAL A 392 -12.77 1.72 -12.28
N SER A 393 -13.72 0.94 -12.80
CA SER A 393 -14.05 -0.39 -12.25
C SER A 393 -12.85 -1.33 -12.34
N GLU A 394 -12.26 -1.45 -13.52
CA GLU A 394 -11.07 -2.30 -13.75
C GLU A 394 -9.91 -1.87 -12.87
N PHE A 395 -9.64 -0.57 -12.76
CA PHE A 395 -8.55 -0.07 -11.92
C PHE A 395 -8.74 -0.42 -10.44
N LEU A 396 -9.95 -0.19 -9.90
CA LEU A 396 -10.26 -0.43 -8.50
C LEU A 396 -10.33 -1.92 -8.16
N PHE A 397 -10.98 -2.70 -9.01
CA PHE A 397 -11.39 -4.07 -8.69
C PHE A 397 -10.71 -5.16 -9.53
N ALA A 398 -9.85 -4.78 -10.46
CA ALA A 398 -9.26 -5.68 -11.47
C ALA A 398 -10.31 -6.40 -12.34
N GLU A 399 -11.52 -5.86 -12.43
CA GLU A 399 -12.60 -6.35 -13.28
C GLU A 399 -13.55 -5.20 -13.68
N ASP A 400 -14.08 -5.25 -14.91
CA ASP A 400 -15.21 -4.42 -15.32
C ASP A 400 -16.50 -5.06 -14.84
N ILE A 401 -17.13 -4.48 -13.81
CA ILE A 401 -18.39 -5.01 -13.27
C ILE A 401 -19.60 -4.67 -14.15
N PHE A 402 -19.45 -3.77 -15.12
CA PHE A 402 -20.57 -3.24 -15.86
C PHE A 402 -20.94 -4.17 -17.04
N PRO A 403 -22.24 -4.42 -17.28
CA PRO A 403 -22.68 -5.15 -18.47
C PRO A 403 -22.29 -4.39 -19.74
N GLU A 404 -22.46 -5.02 -20.91
CA GLU A 404 -22.09 -4.46 -22.22
C GLU A 404 -22.69 -3.06 -22.45
N THR A 405 -23.92 -2.82 -22.00
CA THR A 405 -24.58 -1.52 -22.11
C THR A 405 -24.86 -0.91 -20.74
N ILE A 406 -24.35 0.29 -20.51
CA ILE A 406 -24.70 1.10 -19.33
C ILE A 406 -25.09 2.52 -19.71
N THR A 407 -25.97 3.11 -18.91
CA THR A 407 -26.32 4.52 -18.97
C THR A 407 -25.71 5.24 -17.78
N VAL A 408 -25.03 6.37 -18.05
CA VAL A 408 -24.46 7.24 -17.01
C VAL A 408 -25.18 8.59 -16.98
N LYS A 409 -26.00 8.84 -15.95
CA LYS A 409 -26.82 10.07 -15.79
C LYS A 409 -26.44 10.85 -14.53
N GLY A 410 -26.82 12.13 -14.45
CA GLY A 410 -26.65 12.98 -13.26
C GLY A 410 -25.53 14.02 -13.37
N ARG A 411 -25.60 15.09 -12.56
CA ARG A 411 -24.65 16.22 -12.61
C ARG A 411 -23.49 16.07 -11.64
N ARG A 412 -23.76 16.13 -10.33
CA ARG A 412 -22.77 16.03 -9.24
C ARG A 412 -22.39 14.58 -8.96
N THR A 413 -23.40 13.76 -8.69
CA THR A 413 -23.26 12.31 -8.58
C THR A 413 -23.76 11.70 -9.88
N LYS A 414 -22.92 10.86 -10.49
CA LYS A 414 -23.26 10.06 -11.66
C LYS A 414 -23.92 8.76 -11.19
N LEU A 415 -25.04 8.41 -11.78
CA LEU A 415 -25.75 7.16 -11.58
C LEU A 415 -25.43 6.27 -12.76
N ILE A 416 -24.92 5.06 -12.49
CA ILE A 416 -24.55 4.08 -13.51
C ILE A 416 -25.57 2.96 -13.45
N ALA A 417 -26.35 2.78 -14.51
CA ALA A 417 -27.46 1.83 -14.54
C ALA A 417 -27.52 1.06 -15.87
N SER A 418 -28.00 -0.18 -15.79
CA SER A 418 -28.50 -0.97 -16.91
C SER A 418 -30.03 -1.10 -16.74
N ASP A 419 -30.53 -2.33 -16.59
CA ASP A 419 -31.84 -2.67 -16.01
C ASP A 419 -32.00 -2.20 -14.56
N LYS A 420 -30.90 -2.22 -13.78
CA LYS A 420 -30.85 -1.80 -12.38
C LYS A 420 -29.77 -0.75 -12.17
N LEU A 421 -29.88 0.02 -11.10
CA LEU A 421 -28.81 0.91 -10.67
C LEU A 421 -27.65 0.07 -10.11
N LEU A 422 -26.48 0.12 -10.73
CA LEU A 422 -25.31 -0.69 -10.39
C LEU A 422 -24.31 0.06 -9.50
N ALA A 423 -24.09 1.34 -9.77
CA ALA A 423 -23.14 2.14 -9.01
C ALA A 423 -23.49 3.63 -9.00
N ARG A 424 -22.87 4.35 -8.07
CA ARG A 424 -22.87 5.81 -7.99
C ARG A 424 -21.42 6.30 -8.03
N TYR A 425 -21.15 7.32 -8.83
CA TYR A 425 -19.81 7.91 -8.92
C TYR A 425 -19.84 9.40 -8.63
N ALA A 426 -19.07 9.82 -7.62
CA ALA A 426 -18.83 11.23 -7.32
C ALA A 426 -17.32 11.50 -7.32
N ALA A 427 -16.67 11.32 -6.18
CA ALA A 427 -15.20 11.26 -6.05
C ALA A 427 -14.68 9.82 -5.89
N ASP A 428 -15.59 8.87 -5.75
CA ASP A 428 -15.32 7.44 -5.63
C ASP A 428 -16.45 6.65 -6.29
N LEU A 429 -16.16 5.42 -6.69
CA LEU A 429 -17.16 4.49 -7.18
C LEU A 429 -17.82 3.76 -5.99
N SER A 430 -19.11 3.97 -5.77
CA SER A 430 -19.88 3.33 -4.71
C SER A 430 -20.88 2.36 -5.32
N LEU A 431 -20.73 1.07 -4.99
CA LEU A 431 -21.58 0.01 -5.51
C LEU A 431 -22.95 0.00 -4.83
N THR A 432 -24.00 -0.27 -5.61
CA THR A 432 -25.29 -0.72 -5.07
C THR A 432 -25.24 -2.21 -4.77
N GLU A 433 -26.31 -2.77 -4.22
CA GLU A 433 -26.43 -4.23 -4.08
C GLU A 433 -26.32 -4.94 -5.43
N ALA A 434 -27.02 -4.43 -6.46
CA ALA A 434 -26.97 -5.00 -7.80
C ALA A 434 -25.56 -4.97 -8.41
N GLY A 435 -24.81 -3.88 -8.24
CA GLY A 435 -23.42 -3.82 -8.69
C GLY A 435 -22.47 -4.67 -7.85
N ALA A 436 -22.65 -4.70 -6.53
CA ALA A 436 -21.83 -5.49 -5.62
C ALA A 436 -22.00 -7.01 -5.84
N ASN A 437 -23.19 -7.45 -6.26
CA ASN A 437 -23.45 -8.85 -6.62
C ASN A 437 -22.67 -9.29 -7.88
N ARG A 438 -22.34 -8.37 -8.78
CA ARG A 438 -21.56 -8.66 -10.01
C ARG A 438 -20.05 -8.75 -9.75
N LEU A 439 -19.58 -8.20 -8.64
CA LEU A 439 -18.17 -8.19 -8.27
C LEU A 439 -17.73 -9.59 -7.81
N THR A 440 -16.63 -10.11 -8.34
CA THR A 440 -16.05 -11.42 -7.94
C THR A 440 -14.78 -11.24 -7.11
N ARG A 441 -14.03 -10.16 -7.36
CA ARG A 441 -12.81 -9.81 -6.65
C ARG A 441 -13.09 -8.83 -5.52
N TYR A 442 -12.11 -8.56 -4.66
CA TYR A 442 -12.26 -7.60 -3.56
C TYR A 442 -13.47 -7.91 -2.66
N CYS A 443 -13.79 -9.19 -2.53
CA CYS A 443 -14.89 -9.70 -1.73
C CYS A 443 -14.37 -10.38 -0.46
N ILE A 444 -15.18 -10.33 0.58
CA ILE A 444 -15.05 -11.18 1.77
C ILE A 444 -16.36 -11.93 2.00
N THR A 445 -16.28 -13.11 2.61
CA THR A 445 -17.45 -13.93 2.97
C THR A 445 -17.58 -14.02 4.48
N ILE A 446 -18.81 -13.88 4.97
CA ILE A 446 -19.23 -14.04 6.37
C ILE A 446 -20.42 -15.00 6.45
N ASP A 447 -20.76 -15.49 7.64
CA ASP A 447 -21.92 -16.37 7.90
C ASP A 447 -22.93 -15.80 8.90
N PHE A 448 -22.76 -14.54 9.32
CA PHE A 448 -23.60 -13.89 10.32
C PHE A 448 -24.30 -12.65 9.76
N ASP A 449 -25.31 -12.16 10.49
CA ASP A 449 -26.01 -10.92 10.15
C ASP A 449 -25.10 -9.69 10.31
N LEU A 450 -24.98 -8.91 9.24
CA LEU A 450 -24.14 -7.72 9.21
C LEU A 450 -24.81 -6.56 9.96
N LYS A 451 -24.61 -6.50 11.28
CA LYS A 451 -25.14 -5.44 12.16
C LYS A 451 -24.13 -4.31 12.42
N GLY A 452 -22.84 -4.58 12.36
CA GLY A 452 -21.76 -3.62 12.63
C GLY A 452 -20.57 -3.77 11.69
N ASP A 453 -19.39 -3.36 12.15
CA ASP A 453 -18.12 -3.65 11.47
C ASP A 453 -17.83 -5.15 11.48
N VAL A 454 -17.05 -5.61 10.49
CA VAL A 454 -16.65 -7.03 10.40
C VAL A 454 -15.33 -7.21 11.11
N PHE A 455 -15.29 -8.09 12.10
CA PHE A 455 -14.10 -8.49 12.83
C PHE A 455 -13.46 -9.73 12.20
N SER A 456 -12.14 -9.85 12.28
CA SER A 456 -11.39 -10.96 11.65
C SER A 456 -11.93 -12.36 11.97
N PRO A 457 -12.35 -12.68 13.23
CA PRO A 457 -12.91 -14.00 13.54
C PRO A 457 -14.17 -14.39 12.78
N GLY A 458 -14.93 -13.39 12.29
CA GLY A 458 -16.13 -13.62 11.51
C GLY A 458 -15.88 -13.75 10.01
N VAL A 459 -14.65 -13.58 9.53
CA VAL A 459 -14.32 -13.67 8.10
C VAL A 459 -13.97 -15.10 7.73
N ILE A 460 -14.76 -15.71 6.86
CA ILE A 460 -14.55 -17.08 6.37
C ILE A 460 -13.53 -17.09 5.23
N THR A 461 -13.73 -16.22 4.24
CA THR A 461 -12.82 -16.06 3.10
C THR A 461 -12.59 -14.58 2.80
N ALA A 462 -11.41 -14.25 2.30
CA ALA A 462 -11.06 -12.91 1.85
C ALA A 462 -10.14 -12.97 0.63
N ASP A 463 -10.38 -12.11 -0.36
CA ASP A 463 -9.49 -11.93 -1.50
C ASP A 463 -8.11 -11.41 -1.04
N LYS A 464 -7.05 -12.18 -1.31
CA LYS A 464 -5.67 -11.87 -0.92
C LYS A 464 -5.11 -10.59 -1.56
N SER A 465 -5.75 -10.08 -2.62
CA SER A 465 -5.37 -8.82 -3.28
C SER A 465 -5.85 -7.57 -2.54
N ILE A 466 -6.75 -7.71 -1.57
CA ILE A 466 -7.24 -6.59 -0.75
C ILE A 466 -6.09 -6.00 0.06
N ARG A 467 -5.96 -4.67 0.00
CA ARG A 467 -5.05 -3.86 0.84
C ARG A 467 -5.82 -2.98 1.82
N PRO A 468 -5.18 -2.54 2.93
CA PRO A 468 -5.82 -1.61 3.86
C PRO A 468 -6.34 -0.35 3.15
N GLY A 469 -7.50 0.15 3.57
CA GLY A 469 -8.15 1.33 3.00
C GLY A 469 -8.94 1.10 1.71
N GLU A 470 -8.77 -0.05 1.05
CA GLU A 470 -9.49 -0.37 -0.18
C GLU A 470 -10.95 -0.72 0.07
N GLN A 471 -11.77 -0.49 -0.94
CA GLN A 471 -13.18 -0.85 -0.90
C GLN A 471 -13.34 -2.37 -1.03
N VAL A 472 -14.24 -2.92 -0.24
CA VAL A 472 -14.56 -4.35 -0.26
C VAL A 472 -16.06 -4.57 -0.28
N VAL A 473 -16.49 -5.66 -0.93
CA VAL A 473 -17.86 -6.17 -0.85
C VAL A 473 -17.93 -7.28 0.19
N ILE A 474 -18.95 -7.24 1.03
CA ILE A 474 -19.21 -8.23 2.07
C ILE A 474 -20.33 -9.13 1.57
N LYS A 475 -20.09 -10.44 1.53
CA LYS A 475 -21.01 -11.43 0.97
C LYS A 475 -21.39 -12.52 1.98
N ARG A 476 -22.60 -13.04 1.80
CA ARG A 476 -23.07 -14.35 2.25
C ARG A 476 -23.36 -15.18 0.99
N ASP A 477 -24.62 -15.52 0.76
CA ASP A 477 -25.20 -15.97 -0.52
C ASP A 477 -25.13 -14.87 -1.60
N ARG A 478 -25.37 -13.62 -1.18
CA ARG A 478 -25.30 -12.40 -1.99
C ARG A 478 -24.57 -11.30 -1.25
N ALA A 479 -24.34 -10.17 -1.90
CA ALA A 479 -23.79 -8.99 -1.27
C ALA A 479 -24.76 -8.46 -0.19
N VAL A 480 -24.25 -8.31 1.03
CA VAL A 480 -24.98 -7.77 2.18
C VAL A 480 -24.49 -6.38 2.57
N GLY A 481 -23.32 -5.96 2.09
CA GLY A 481 -22.81 -4.62 2.32
C GLY A 481 -21.51 -4.32 1.59
N THR A 482 -21.05 -3.08 1.78
CA THR A 482 -19.73 -2.62 1.34
C THR A 482 -19.02 -1.91 2.47
N GLY A 483 -17.70 -1.98 2.48
CA GLY A 483 -16.87 -1.38 3.51
C GLY A 483 -15.49 -0.98 2.99
N ARG A 484 -14.60 -0.66 3.93
CA ARG A 484 -13.17 -0.52 3.66
C ARG A 484 -12.36 -1.46 4.53
N ALA A 485 -11.39 -2.13 3.94
CA ALA A 485 -10.46 -2.99 4.65
C ALA A 485 -9.64 -2.20 5.68
N VAL A 486 -9.44 -2.77 6.86
CA VAL A 486 -8.54 -2.25 7.90
C VAL A 486 -7.19 -2.96 7.85
N ILE A 487 -7.20 -4.25 7.52
CA ILE A 487 -6.03 -5.11 7.35
C ILE A 487 -6.05 -5.75 5.95
N PRO A 488 -4.92 -6.30 5.45
CA PRO A 488 -4.87 -6.98 4.16
C PRO A 488 -5.74 -8.23 4.15
N GLY A 489 -6.24 -8.62 2.98
CA GLY A 489 -7.09 -9.82 2.85
C GLY A 489 -6.43 -11.10 3.39
N THR A 490 -5.11 -11.23 3.25
CA THR A 490 -4.33 -12.34 3.81
C THR A 490 -4.35 -12.43 5.34
N LEU A 491 -4.62 -11.31 6.02
CA LEU A 491 -4.73 -11.26 7.48
C LEU A 491 -6.16 -11.42 7.99
N MET A 492 -7.17 -11.20 7.14
CA MET A 492 -8.57 -11.21 7.58
C MET A 492 -9.03 -12.57 8.11
N THR A 493 -8.50 -13.66 7.57
CA THR A 493 -8.85 -15.04 7.99
C THR A 493 -7.85 -15.65 8.98
N THR A 494 -6.77 -14.96 9.33
CA THR A 494 -5.68 -15.50 10.17
C THR A 494 -5.51 -14.78 11.52
N MET A 495 -6.16 -13.63 11.69
CA MET A 495 -6.13 -12.86 12.93
C MET A 495 -7.29 -13.25 13.85
N ASP A 496 -7.01 -13.51 15.13
CA ASP A 496 -8.04 -13.93 16.10
C ASP A 496 -8.87 -12.78 16.67
N ARG A 497 -8.46 -11.52 16.45
CA ARG A 497 -9.15 -10.31 16.91
C ARG A 497 -8.85 -9.12 16.00
N GLY A 498 -9.62 -8.05 16.20
CA GLY A 498 -9.47 -6.80 15.47
C GLY A 498 -10.48 -6.66 14.34
N ILE A 499 -10.60 -5.41 13.86
CA ILE A 499 -11.54 -5.09 12.79
C ILE A 499 -10.87 -5.49 11.47
N ALA A 500 -11.56 -6.29 10.67
CA ALA A 500 -11.14 -6.64 9.31
C ALA A 500 -11.65 -5.58 8.31
N VAL A 501 -12.93 -5.18 8.45
CA VAL A 501 -13.60 -4.23 7.54
C VAL A 501 -14.44 -3.24 8.32
N LYS A 502 -14.21 -1.95 8.06
CA LYS A 502 -15.11 -0.86 8.50
C LYS A 502 -16.26 -0.73 7.51
N VAL A 503 -17.48 -1.04 7.94
CA VAL A 503 -18.67 -1.06 7.10
C VAL A 503 -19.07 0.38 6.75
N ARG A 504 -19.39 0.60 5.47
CA ARG A 504 -19.83 1.91 4.95
C ARG A 504 -21.29 1.91 4.56
N LYS A 505 -21.78 0.79 4.06
CA LYS A 505 -23.17 0.64 3.64
C LYS A 505 -23.62 -0.81 3.85
N ARG A 506 -24.78 -0.96 4.45
CA ARG A 506 -25.53 -2.22 4.51
C ARG A 506 -26.63 -2.21 3.45
N PHE A 507 -26.92 -3.36 2.88
CA PHE A 507 -28.05 -3.56 1.96
C PHE A 507 -29.27 -4.08 2.72
N HIS A 508 -30.44 -4.10 2.08
CA HIS A 508 -31.72 -4.27 2.78
C HIS A 508 -31.82 -5.60 3.57
N HIS A 509 -31.20 -6.66 3.07
CA HIS A 509 -31.22 -8.00 3.70
C HIS A 509 -30.00 -8.30 4.57
N ALA A 510 -29.28 -7.26 5.02
CA ALA A 510 -28.07 -7.42 5.82
C ALA A 510 -28.34 -8.04 7.21
N GLY A 511 -29.57 -7.96 7.72
CA GLY A 511 -29.96 -8.45 9.04
C GLY A 511 -31.19 -9.35 9.05
N GLU A 512 -31.59 -9.90 7.91
CA GLU A 512 -32.70 -10.84 7.80
C GLU A 512 -32.16 -12.27 7.75
N ASN A 513 -32.70 -13.12 8.62
CA ASN A 513 -32.47 -14.57 8.61
C ASN A 513 -33.08 -15.15 7.33
N HIS A 514 -32.26 -15.73 6.47
CA HIS A 514 -32.73 -16.81 5.62
C HIS A 514 -32.44 -18.09 6.38
N CYS A 515 -33.44 -18.56 7.13
CA CYS A 515 -33.46 -19.88 7.76
C CYS A 515 -33.42 -20.98 6.70
#